data_AF-A0A183H7X9-F1
#
_entry.id   AF-A0A183H7X9-F1
#
_cell.length_a   1.000
_cell.length_b   1.000
_cell.length_c   1.000
_cell.angle_alpha   90.00
_cell.angle_beta   90.00
_cell.angle_gamma   90.00
#
_symmetry.space_group_name_H-M   'P 1'
#
loop_
_entity.id
_entity.type
_entity.pdbx_description
1 polymer ?
#
loop_
_entity_poly.entity_id
_entity_poly.type
_entity_poly.pdbx_seq_one_letter_code
_entity_poly.pdbx_strand_id
1 'polypeptide(L)'
;MRVNEKRQSCVLGCKNETSCGEVIIPDEHLYQCRYCTSPYSQNCAVTGPPDGIGVPNTDFLLYVSAVLSERCKNVDTVAYAAHCQQEADLDRPIAGHVNLCPNALSTALHDREVLISTVKHEILHALGFSAGLYAFFRDDNGNPRTRRNRYNKPVSLNKRHGYYNWDQNTIQTIIRDDWWTAEGMISHPVHIMVTPRVQQEAQRHFNCSDLEGAELENQGGDGTAFTHWEKRLFENEAMTGTHTQNPVYSRLTLALLEDSGWYKANYSAAEELLWGRHLGCEFAKKSCGEWIRNRREK
;
A
#
# COMPACT_ATOMS: atom_id res chain seq x y z
N MET A 1 -8.75 19.03 -9.16
CA MET A 1 -8.18 20.35 -8.79
C MET A 1 -8.41 21.30 -9.94
N ARG A 2 -8.68 22.58 -9.71
CA ARG A 2 -8.81 23.57 -10.80
C ARG A 2 -7.42 24.08 -11.14
N VAL A 3 -7.20 24.46 -12.41
CA VAL A 3 -5.87 24.75 -12.99
C VAL A 3 -5.07 25.82 -12.21
N ASN A 4 -5.75 26.69 -11.43
CA ASN A 4 -5.13 27.78 -10.65
C ASN A 4 -5.42 27.71 -9.13
N GLU A 5 -5.98 26.62 -8.60
CA GLU A 5 -6.28 26.49 -7.17
C GLU A 5 -5.60 25.25 -6.58
N LYS A 6 -4.61 25.47 -5.69
CA LYS A 6 -3.93 24.42 -4.91
C LYS A 6 -4.86 23.75 -3.89
N ARG A 7 -6.04 24.31 -3.65
CA ARG A 7 -7.00 23.84 -2.65
C ARG A 7 -8.07 22.97 -3.30
N GLN A 8 -8.27 21.77 -2.75
CA GLN A 8 -9.36 20.89 -3.18
C GLN A 8 -10.71 21.47 -2.76
N SER A 9 -11.77 21.16 -3.50
CA SER A 9 -13.14 21.58 -3.18
C SER A 9 -14.09 20.41 -3.30
N CYS A 10 -15.09 20.36 -2.43
CA CYS A 10 -16.11 19.32 -2.43
C CYS A 10 -17.12 19.55 -3.57
N VAL A 11 -17.63 18.45 -4.16
CA VAL A 11 -18.58 18.49 -5.28
C VAL A 11 -20.03 18.40 -4.80
N LEU A 12 -20.28 17.73 -3.68
CA LEU A 12 -21.64 17.45 -3.15
C LEU A 12 -21.93 18.19 -1.83
N GLY A 13 -21.26 19.34 -1.63
CA GLY A 13 -21.30 20.05 -0.36
C GLY A 13 -20.30 19.50 0.67
N CYS A 14 -20.29 20.14 1.84
CA CYS A 14 -19.39 19.84 2.94
C CYS A 14 -20.08 18.89 3.92
N LYS A 15 -19.34 17.90 4.43
CA LYS A 15 -19.81 17.11 5.59
C LYS A 15 -19.76 18.00 6.84
N ASN A 16 -20.67 17.76 7.79
CA ASN A 16 -20.64 18.44 9.09
C ASN A 16 -19.38 18.09 9.88
N GLU A 17 -18.94 16.83 9.80
CA GLU A 17 -17.73 16.33 10.44
C GLU A 17 -16.83 15.66 9.38
N THR A 18 -15.53 15.93 9.47
CA THR A 18 -14.51 15.29 8.62
C THR A 18 -13.79 14.23 9.45
N SER A 19 -13.71 13.01 8.93
CA SER A 19 -13.02 11.90 9.59
C SER A 19 -11.89 11.34 8.73
N CYS A 20 -10.92 10.75 9.42
CA CYS A 20 -9.86 9.93 8.84
C CYS A 20 -9.94 8.56 9.51
N GLY A 21 -10.51 7.58 8.80
CA GLY A 21 -10.93 6.33 9.41
C GLY A 21 -11.99 6.54 10.49
N GLU A 22 -11.75 5.99 11.68
CA GLU A 22 -12.65 6.10 12.84
C GLU A 22 -12.43 7.38 13.67
N VAL A 23 -11.47 8.23 13.30
CA VAL A 23 -11.12 9.44 14.05
C VAL A 23 -11.76 10.66 13.41
N ILE A 24 -12.50 11.44 14.21
CA ILE A 24 -12.93 12.79 13.83
C ILE A 24 -11.72 13.71 13.88
N ILE A 25 -11.43 14.38 12.77
CA ILE A 25 -10.26 15.24 12.64
C ILE A 25 -10.51 16.56 13.39
N PRO A 26 -9.59 17.03 14.25
CA PRO A 26 -9.70 18.33 14.89
C PRO A 26 -9.81 19.48 13.87
N ASP A 27 -10.67 20.46 14.13
CA ASP A 27 -10.87 21.62 13.23
C ASP A 27 -9.56 22.39 12.97
N GLU A 28 -8.66 22.43 13.95
CA GLU A 28 -7.33 23.03 13.82
C GLU A 28 -6.43 22.36 12.77
N HIS A 29 -6.72 21.12 12.36
CA HIS A 29 -6.00 20.42 11.29
C HIS A 29 -6.69 20.57 9.92
N LEU A 30 -7.88 21.16 9.86
CA LEU A 30 -8.70 21.23 8.66
C LEU A 30 -8.60 22.59 7.99
N TYR A 31 -8.60 22.57 6.67
CA TYR A 31 -8.96 23.74 5.89
C TYR A 31 -10.46 24.01 6.03
N GLN A 32 -10.86 25.28 6.06
CA GLN A 32 -12.26 25.68 5.92
C GLN A 32 -12.90 24.95 4.74
N CYS A 33 -14.12 24.46 4.92
CA CYS A 33 -14.72 23.70 3.85
C CYS A 33 -15.10 24.62 2.68
N ARG A 34 -14.72 24.20 1.48
CA ARG A 34 -15.05 24.88 0.23
C ARG A 34 -15.73 23.90 -0.70
N TYR A 35 -16.92 24.24 -1.19
CA TYR A 35 -17.67 23.42 -2.13
C TYR A 35 -18.10 24.22 -3.35
N CYS A 36 -18.15 23.56 -4.51
CA CYS A 36 -18.51 24.19 -5.78
C CYS A 36 -19.58 23.33 -6.46
N THR A 37 -20.69 23.95 -6.90
CA THR A 37 -21.84 23.25 -7.51
C THR A 37 -21.57 22.69 -8.90
N SER A 38 -20.48 23.13 -9.56
CA SER A 38 -20.01 22.57 -10.82
C SER A 38 -18.48 22.65 -10.87
N PRO A 39 -17.80 21.68 -11.50
CA PRO A 39 -16.35 21.76 -11.74
C PRO A 39 -15.94 23.01 -12.53
N TYR A 40 -16.87 23.62 -13.27
CA TYR A 40 -16.68 24.85 -14.05
C TYR A 40 -17.23 26.12 -13.37
N SER A 41 -17.95 25.99 -12.23
CA SER A 41 -18.54 27.14 -11.55
C SER A 41 -17.46 28.03 -10.94
N GLN A 42 -17.31 29.27 -11.39
CA GLN A 42 -16.46 30.24 -10.68
C GLN A 42 -16.99 30.56 -9.27
N ASN A 43 -18.26 30.24 -8.99
CA ASN A 43 -18.90 30.45 -7.70
C ASN A 43 -18.76 29.19 -6.84
N CYS A 44 -17.79 29.21 -5.93
CA CYS A 44 -17.67 28.26 -4.82
C CYS A 44 -18.13 28.95 -3.54
N ALA A 45 -18.78 28.21 -2.67
CA ALA A 45 -19.15 28.67 -1.34
C ALA A 45 -18.19 28.09 -0.30
N VAL A 46 -18.04 28.81 0.80
CA VAL A 46 -17.28 28.38 1.98
C VAL A 46 -18.21 28.23 3.17
N THR A 47 -17.97 27.23 4.01
CA THR A 47 -18.77 26.94 5.20
C THR A 47 -17.88 26.41 6.31
N GLY A 48 -18.31 26.62 7.56
CA GLY A 48 -17.59 26.14 8.74
C GLY A 48 -16.51 27.11 9.23
N PRO A 49 -15.74 26.69 10.25
CA PRO A 49 -14.68 27.51 10.83
C PRO A 49 -13.63 27.92 9.79
N PRO A 50 -12.89 29.02 10.03
CA PRO A 50 -11.76 29.40 9.18
C PRO A 50 -10.68 28.31 9.19
N ASP A 51 -9.69 28.45 8.30
CA ASP A 51 -8.57 27.51 8.21
C ASP A 51 -7.90 27.31 9.57
N GLY A 52 -7.79 26.05 9.97
CA GLY A 52 -6.99 25.65 11.10
C GLY A 52 -5.51 25.96 10.89
N ILE A 53 -4.78 26.08 12.00
CA ILE A 53 -3.34 26.36 11.99
C ILE A 53 -2.50 25.21 11.43
N GLY A 54 -3.08 24.01 11.33
CA GLY A 54 -2.39 22.78 10.98
C GLY A 54 -1.42 22.33 12.08
N VAL A 55 -0.60 21.34 11.76
CA VAL A 55 0.47 20.87 12.65
C VAL A 55 1.82 21.27 12.04
N PRO A 56 2.53 22.26 12.63
CA PRO A 56 3.80 22.73 12.07
C PRO A 56 4.88 21.65 12.14
N ASN A 57 5.88 21.74 11.26
CA ASN A 57 7.05 20.84 11.23
C ASN A 57 6.69 19.35 11.17
N THR A 58 5.64 19.00 10.43
CA THR A 58 5.11 17.63 10.37
C THR A 58 4.99 17.17 8.92
N ASP A 59 5.58 16.01 8.60
CA ASP A 59 5.54 15.43 7.26
C ASP A 59 4.35 14.49 7.05
N PHE A 60 3.87 13.87 8.12
CA PHE A 60 2.76 12.91 8.11
C PHE A 60 2.00 12.92 9.43
N LEU A 61 0.67 12.98 9.38
CA LEU A 61 -0.21 12.86 10.53
C LEU A 61 -0.83 11.46 10.60
N LEU A 62 -0.61 10.75 11.69
CA LEU A 62 -1.23 9.45 11.94
C LEU A 62 -2.31 9.58 13.02
N TYR A 63 -3.57 9.41 12.62
CA TYR A 63 -4.69 9.36 13.54
C TYR A 63 -4.87 7.92 14.06
N VAL A 64 -4.82 7.74 15.37
CA VAL A 64 -4.88 6.41 15.99
C VAL A 64 -6.19 6.27 16.75
N SER A 65 -6.89 5.16 16.53
CA SER A 65 -8.11 4.81 17.24
C SER A 65 -8.10 3.36 17.73
N ALA A 66 -8.95 3.06 18.70
CA ALA A 66 -9.22 1.70 19.15
C ALA A 66 -10.73 1.51 19.29
N VAL A 67 -11.42 1.45 18.14
CA VAL A 67 -12.88 1.35 18.06
C VAL A 67 -13.28 0.01 17.45
N LEU A 68 -14.32 -0.61 18.01
CA LEU A 68 -14.93 -1.83 17.48
C LEU A 68 -15.79 -1.48 16.25
N SER A 69 -15.15 -1.33 15.10
CA SER A 69 -15.81 -1.05 13.82
C SER A 69 -16.36 -2.32 13.17
N GLU A 70 -17.10 -2.17 12.06
CA GLU A 70 -17.58 -3.32 11.27
C GLU A 70 -16.43 -4.21 10.78
N ARG A 71 -15.28 -3.60 10.42
CA ARG A 71 -14.09 -4.35 9.97
C ARG A 71 -13.54 -5.24 11.09
N CYS A 72 -13.59 -4.76 12.34
CA CYS A 72 -13.17 -5.51 13.52
C CYS A 72 -14.11 -6.68 13.90
N LYS A 73 -15.26 -6.83 13.23
CA LYS A 73 -16.11 -8.02 13.40
C LYS A 73 -15.59 -9.23 12.63
N ASN A 74 -14.74 -9.01 11.63
CA ASN A 74 -14.02 -10.11 11.00
C ASN A 74 -12.93 -10.60 11.96
N VAL A 75 -12.98 -11.89 12.30
CA VAL A 75 -12.07 -12.52 13.26
C VAL A 75 -10.60 -12.46 12.83
N ASP A 76 -10.33 -12.33 11.53
CA ASP A 76 -8.99 -12.23 10.99
C ASP A 76 -8.43 -10.80 11.01
N THR A 77 -9.27 -9.79 11.31
CA THR A 77 -8.87 -8.38 11.33
C THR A 77 -8.49 -7.94 12.75
N VAL A 78 -7.18 -7.78 12.97
CA VAL A 78 -6.62 -7.30 14.25
C VAL A 78 -6.43 -5.78 14.28
N ALA A 79 -6.18 -5.19 13.12
CA ALA A 79 -6.05 -3.77 12.89
C ALA A 79 -6.31 -3.47 11.41
N TYR A 80 -6.46 -2.19 11.08
CA TYR A 80 -6.44 -1.74 9.68
C TYR A 80 -6.02 -0.28 9.60
N ALA A 81 -5.38 0.07 8.50
CA ALA A 81 -4.95 1.43 8.22
C ALA A 81 -5.08 1.81 6.75
N ALA A 82 -5.15 3.12 6.53
CA ALA A 82 -5.15 3.71 5.20
C ALA A 82 -4.66 5.16 5.26
N HIS A 83 -4.24 5.66 4.11
CA HIS A 83 -4.08 7.09 3.92
C HIS A 83 -5.46 7.77 3.85
N CYS A 84 -5.54 9.02 4.30
CA CYS A 84 -6.72 9.86 4.22
C CYS A 84 -6.52 11.07 3.32
N GLN A 85 -5.28 11.55 3.22
CA GLN A 85 -4.95 12.74 2.46
C GLN A 85 -3.58 12.61 1.81
N GLN A 86 -3.49 13.08 0.57
CA GLN A 86 -2.26 13.27 -0.18
C GLN A 86 -2.02 14.77 -0.39
N GLU A 87 -0.76 15.20 -0.43
CA GLU A 87 -0.44 16.57 -0.85
C GLU A 87 -0.63 16.74 -2.38
N ALA A 88 -0.67 18.00 -2.85
CA ALA A 88 -1.17 18.33 -4.17
C ALA A 88 -0.13 18.23 -5.31
N ASP A 89 1.15 18.36 -4.99
CA ASP A 89 2.23 18.52 -5.96
C ASP A 89 2.85 17.15 -6.33
N LEU A 90 3.16 16.30 -5.33
CA LEU A 90 3.80 14.97 -5.51
C LEU A 90 2.88 13.78 -5.21
N ASP A 91 1.62 14.02 -4.87
CA ASP A 91 0.64 13.00 -4.45
C ASP A 91 1.11 12.16 -3.24
N ARG A 92 2.06 12.67 -2.43
CA ARG A 92 2.56 11.96 -1.25
C ARG A 92 1.48 11.90 -0.16
N PRO A 93 1.23 10.73 0.47
CA PRO A 93 0.41 10.67 1.68
C PRO A 93 0.95 11.59 2.78
N ILE A 94 0.09 12.44 3.33
CA ILE A 94 0.42 13.38 4.43
C ILE A 94 -0.46 13.17 5.66
N ALA A 95 -1.52 12.38 5.54
CA ALA A 95 -2.29 11.93 6.67
C ALA A 95 -2.83 10.54 6.41
N GLY A 96 -2.92 9.74 7.48
CA GLY A 96 -3.56 8.44 7.48
C GLY A 96 -4.06 8.08 8.86
N HIS A 97 -4.72 6.94 8.96
CA HIS A 97 -5.21 6.42 10.23
C HIS A 97 -4.78 4.98 10.45
N VAL A 98 -4.74 4.57 11.71
CA VAL A 98 -4.68 3.17 12.14
C VAL A 98 -5.78 2.97 13.17
N ASN A 99 -6.64 1.99 12.96
CA ASN A 99 -7.57 1.53 13.98
C ASN A 99 -7.14 0.15 14.51
N LEU A 100 -6.97 0.04 15.82
CA LEU A 100 -6.68 -1.21 16.51
C LEU A 100 -7.99 -1.83 16.99
N CYS A 101 -8.28 -3.06 16.59
CA CYS A 101 -9.50 -3.72 17.00
C CYS A 101 -9.44 -4.05 18.50
N PRO A 102 -10.37 -3.55 19.34
CA PRO A 102 -10.26 -3.70 20.79
C PRO A 102 -10.11 -5.14 21.28
N ASN A 103 -10.75 -6.09 20.57
CA ASN A 103 -10.70 -7.51 20.91
C ASN A 103 -9.32 -8.17 20.65
N ALA A 104 -8.48 -7.54 19.82
CA ALA A 104 -7.13 -8.01 19.51
C ALA A 104 -6.06 -7.39 20.42
N LEU A 105 -6.45 -6.44 21.29
CA LEU A 105 -5.52 -5.79 22.21
C LEU A 105 -5.30 -6.67 23.45
N SER A 106 -4.04 -6.99 23.71
CA SER A 106 -3.60 -7.69 24.92
C SER A 106 -2.50 -6.89 25.62
N THR A 107 -2.50 -6.94 26.96
CA THR A 107 -1.47 -6.33 27.80
C THR A 107 -0.35 -7.30 28.17
N ALA A 108 -0.42 -8.56 27.71
CA ALA A 108 0.62 -9.54 27.95
C ALA A 108 1.92 -9.17 27.22
N LEU A 109 3.06 -9.43 27.86
CA LEU A 109 4.37 -9.05 27.32
C LEU A 109 4.69 -9.72 25.98
N HIS A 110 4.29 -10.98 25.79
CA HIS A 110 4.50 -11.69 24.52
C HIS A 110 3.68 -11.08 23.38
N ASP A 111 2.45 -10.65 23.67
CA ASP A 111 1.55 -10.07 22.67
C ASP A 111 1.95 -8.64 22.29
N ARG A 112 2.80 -7.99 23.10
CA ARG A 112 3.29 -6.64 22.83
C ARG A 112 4.16 -6.58 21.57
N GLU A 113 5.03 -7.56 21.37
CA GLU A 113 5.90 -7.61 20.18
C GLU A 113 5.07 -7.80 18.91
N VAL A 114 4.09 -8.70 18.97
CA VAL A 114 3.09 -8.92 17.92
C VAL A 114 2.32 -7.63 17.62
N LEU A 115 1.80 -6.95 18.65
CA LEU A 115 1.06 -5.71 18.47
C LEU A 115 1.92 -4.60 17.84
N ILE A 116 3.18 -4.45 18.27
CA ILE A 116 4.11 -3.48 17.67
C ILE A 116 4.33 -3.79 16.19
N SER A 117 4.48 -5.07 15.84
CA SER A 117 4.61 -5.48 14.44
C SER A 117 3.34 -5.18 13.65
N THR A 118 2.17 -5.51 14.17
CA THR A 118 0.88 -5.20 13.54
C THR A 118 0.75 -3.69 13.30
N VAL A 119 1.05 -2.85 14.29
CA VAL A 119 0.99 -1.39 14.13
C VAL A 119 1.95 -0.91 13.02
N LYS A 120 3.18 -1.44 12.97
CA LYS A 120 4.14 -1.10 11.92
C LYS A 120 3.63 -1.53 10.53
N HIS A 121 3.06 -2.73 10.41
CA HIS A 121 2.44 -3.23 9.17
C HIS A 121 1.35 -2.27 8.67
N GLU A 122 0.44 -1.89 9.56
CA GLU A 122 -0.64 -0.97 9.24
C GLU A 122 -0.13 0.43 8.84
N ILE A 123 0.90 0.93 9.53
CA ILE A 123 1.53 2.20 9.15
C ILE A 123 2.09 2.13 7.72
N LEU A 124 2.65 1.01 7.29
CA LEU A 124 3.18 0.86 5.92
C LEU A 124 2.09 0.97 4.84
N HIS A 125 0.87 0.49 5.12
CA HIS A 125 -0.28 0.73 4.25
C HIS A 125 -0.64 2.22 4.16
N ALA A 126 -0.64 2.92 5.30
CA ALA A 126 -0.93 4.36 5.33
C ALA A 126 0.15 5.20 4.63
N LEU A 127 1.40 4.73 4.64
CA LEU A 127 2.53 5.40 4.03
C LEU A 127 2.67 5.16 2.53
N GLY A 128 2.25 4.01 1.99
CA GLY A 128 2.38 3.77 0.56
C GLY A 128 2.08 2.38 0.02
N PHE A 129 2.17 1.34 0.84
CA PHE A 129 1.93 -0.03 0.39
C PHE A 129 0.42 -0.29 0.32
N SER A 130 -0.24 0.25 -0.70
CA SER A 130 -1.68 0.10 -0.86
C SER A 130 -2.06 0.19 -2.34
N ALA A 131 -2.98 -0.69 -2.78
CA ALA A 131 -3.56 -0.63 -4.12
C ALA A 131 -4.15 0.75 -4.46
N GLY A 132 -4.64 1.47 -3.45
CA GLY A 132 -5.13 2.84 -3.59
C GLY A 132 -4.08 3.88 -3.96
N LEU A 133 -2.80 3.57 -3.77
CA LEU A 133 -1.68 4.50 -3.86
C LEU A 133 -0.74 4.24 -5.05
N TYR A 134 -0.70 3.04 -5.62
CA TYR A 134 0.25 2.71 -6.70
C TYR A 134 0.11 3.57 -7.94
N ALA A 135 -1.11 3.94 -8.33
CA ALA A 135 -1.32 4.86 -9.45
C ALA A 135 -0.76 6.26 -9.21
N PHE A 136 -0.39 6.59 -7.97
CA PHE A 136 0.19 7.87 -7.60
C PHE A 136 1.71 7.87 -7.49
N PHE A 137 2.36 6.70 -7.63
CA PHE A 137 3.81 6.58 -7.56
C PHE A 137 4.52 7.44 -8.61
N ARG A 138 5.73 7.87 -8.27
CA ARG A 138 6.59 8.72 -9.09
C ARG A 138 7.95 8.06 -9.31
N ASP A 139 8.57 8.39 -10.43
CA ASP A 139 9.94 7.96 -10.71
C ASP A 139 10.95 8.81 -9.91
N ASP A 140 12.24 8.46 -10.01
CA ASP A 140 13.34 9.14 -9.31
C ASP A 140 13.48 10.63 -9.68
N ASN A 141 12.91 11.04 -10.82
CA ASN A 141 12.90 12.44 -11.26
C ASN A 141 11.63 13.18 -10.77
N GLY A 142 10.77 12.53 -10.00
CA GLY A 142 9.49 13.06 -9.52
C GLY A 142 8.37 13.04 -10.57
N ASN A 143 8.57 12.44 -11.73
CA ASN A 143 7.53 12.34 -12.75
C ASN A 143 6.50 11.27 -12.37
N PRO A 144 5.19 11.50 -12.60
CA PRO A 144 4.17 10.47 -12.41
C PRO A 144 4.46 9.22 -13.24
N ARG A 145 4.45 8.05 -12.59
CA ARG A 145 4.59 6.76 -13.29
C ARG A 145 3.33 6.41 -14.07
N THR A 146 2.16 6.83 -13.57
CA THR A 146 0.86 6.65 -14.24
C THR A 146 0.39 7.93 -14.93
N ARG A 147 -0.11 7.77 -16.16
CA ARG A 147 -0.61 8.87 -17.00
C ARG A 147 -1.60 9.76 -16.26
N ARG A 148 -1.35 11.07 -16.31
CA ARG A 148 -2.16 12.11 -15.67
C ARG A 148 -3.11 12.82 -16.64
N ASN A 149 -4.26 13.25 -16.13
CA ASN A 149 -5.16 14.18 -16.82
C ASN A 149 -4.70 15.65 -16.63
N ARG A 150 -5.44 16.60 -17.22
CA ARG A 150 -5.17 18.05 -17.10
C ARG A 150 -5.18 18.62 -15.67
N TYR A 151 -5.63 17.84 -14.69
CA TYR A 151 -5.72 18.21 -13.28
C TYR A 151 -4.69 17.46 -12.42
N ASN A 152 -3.66 16.89 -13.05
CA ASN A 152 -2.60 16.10 -12.42
C ASN A 152 -3.11 14.88 -11.63
N LYS A 153 -4.23 14.27 -12.04
CA LYS A 153 -4.75 13.03 -11.43
C LYS A 153 -4.70 11.85 -12.40
N PRO A 154 -4.54 10.61 -11.92
CA PRO A 154 -4.56 9.44 -12.80
C PRO A 154 -5.84 9.39 -13.64
N VAL A 155 -5.71 8.94 -14.89
CA VAL A 155 -6.81 9.02 -15.88
C VAL A 155 -7.89 7.95 -15.70
N SER A 156 -7.54 6.80 -15.13
CA SER A 156 -8.37 5.60 -15.13
C SER A 156 -8.81 5.25 -13.70
N LEU A 157 -10.06 5.55 -13.34
CA LEU A 157 -10.63 5.17 -12.04
C LEU A 157 -11.35 3.83 -12.17
N ASN A 158 -10.94 2.84 -11.38
CA ASN A 158 -11.65 1.58 -11.27
C ASN A 158 -12.88 1.75 -10.38
N LYS A 159 -14.07 1.88 -10.98
CA LYS A 159 -15.31 2.08 -10.22
C LYS A 159 -15.70 0.88 -9.35
N ARG A 160 -15.22 -0.33 -9.67
CA ARG A 160 -15.51 -1.54 -8.89
C ARG A 160 -14.75 -1.52 -7.56
N HIS A 161 -13.46 -1.21 -7.61
CA HIS A 161 -12.59 -1.26 -6.43
C HIS A 161 -12.39 0.10 -5.75
N GLY A 162 -12.77 1.20 -6.39
CA GLY A 162 -12.72 2.55 -5.81
C GLY A 162 -11.34 3.22 -5.85
N TYR A 163 -10.34 2.62 -6.50
CA TYR A 163 -9.00 3.21 -6.68
C TYR A 163 -8.64 3.42 -8.16
N TYR A 164 -7.62 4.24 -8.41
CA TYR A 164 -7.11 4.47 -9.76
C TYR A 164 -6.27 3.28 -10.24
N ASN A 165 -6.43 2.92 -11.50
CA ASN A 165 -5.56 1.92 -12.14
C ASN A 165 -4.17 2.53 -12.36
N TRP A 166 -3.15 1.75 -12.01
CA TRP A 166 -1.74 2.04 -12.29
C TRP A 166 -1.38 1.70 -13.74
N ASP A 167 -0.29 2.28 -14.22
CA ASP A 167 0.30 1.91 -15.51
C ASP A 167 1.26 0.70 -15.39
N GLN A 168 1.50 0.02 -16.52
CA GLN A 168 2.31 -1.21 -16.60
C GLN A 168 3.78 -1.05 -16.17
N ASN A 169 4.28 0.17 -16.05
CA ASN A 169 5.62 0.39 -15.51
C ASN A 169 5.68 0.19 -13.99
N THR A 170 4.53 0.11 -13.30
CA THR A 170 4.44 -0.02 -11.83
C THR A 170 4.09 -1.45 -11.43
N ILE A 171 2.97 -1.97 -11.93
CA ILE A 171 2.60 -3.37 -11.73
C ILE A 171 2.19 -3.99 -13.07
N GLN A 172 2.65 -5.21 -13.32
CA GLN A 172 2.29 -6.01 -14.48
C GLN A 172 1.64 -7.33 -14.06
N THR A 173 0.68 -7.79 -14.83
CA THR A 173 0.18 -9.17 -14.72
C THR A 173 0.91 -10.01 -15.74
N ILE A 174 1.65 -11.02 -15.27
CA ILE A 174 2.32 -12.00 -16.12
C ILE A 174 1.57 -13.33 -16.02
N ILE A 175 1.35 -13.99 -17.16
CA ILE A 175 0.76 -15.33 -17.19
C ILE A 175 1.90 -16.34 -17.23
N ARG A 176 1.97 -17.22 -16.22
CA ARG A 176 2.87 -18.38 -16.20
C ARG A 176 2.10 -19.57 -16.78
N ASP A 177 2.33 -19.89 -18.06
CA ASP A 177 1.64 -21.00 -18.76
C ASP A 177 2.19 -22.39 -18.41
N ASP A 178 3.30 -22.43 -17.70
CA ASP A 178 4.04 -23.62 -17.29
C ASP A 178 3.93 -23.90 -15.79
N TRP A 179 2.80 -23.54 -15.18
CA TRP A 179 2.58 -23.71 -13.74
C TRP A 179 2.11 -25.13 -13.42
N TRP A 180 3.00 -25.93 -12.82
CA TRP A 180 2.69 -27.33 -12.52
C TRP A 180 1.80 -27.50 -11.29
N THR A 181 0.80 -28.37 -11.40
CA THR A 181 -0.05 -28.88 -10.31
C THR A 181 -0.09 -30.41 -10.35
N ALA A 182 -0.65 -31.04 -9.31
CA ALA A 182 -0.87 -32.49 -9.30
C ALA A 182 -1.80 -32.98 -10.44
N GLU A 183 -2.65 -32.10 -10.97
CA GLU A 183 -3.62 -32.40 -12.02
C GLU A 183 -3.11 -32.06 -13.43
N GLY A 184 -1.97 -31.36 -13.54
CA GLY A 184 -1.38 -30.96 -14.82
C GLY A 184 -0.81 -29.54 -14.81
N MET A 185 -0.38 -29.09 -15.99
CA MET A 185 0.05 -27.70 -16.21
C MET A 185 -1.16 -26.79 -16.38
N ILE A 186 -1.13 -25.63 -15.74
CA ILE A 186 -2.17 -24.60 -15.87
C ILE A 186 -1.54 -23.24 -16.20
N SER A 187 -2.35 -22.35 -16.79
CA SER A 187 -2.02 -20.92 -16.86
C SER A 187 -2.30 -20.26 -15.52
N HIS A 188 -1.27 -19.67 -14.91
CA HIS A 188 -1.36 -19.02 -13.61
C HIS A 188 -1.02 -17.52 -13.73
N PRO A 189 -1.99 -16.61 -13.56
CA PRO A 189 -1.72 -15.17 -13.55
C PRO A 189 -1.05 -14.76 -12.23
N VAL A 190 0.07 -14.05 -12.33
CA VAL A 190 0.78 -13.45 -11.20
C VAL A 190 0.86 -11.93 -11.38
N HIS A 191 0.68 -11.18 -10.29
CA HIS A 191 0.78 -9.72 -10.28
C HIS A 191 2.14 -9.33 -9.72
N ILE A 192 2.90 -8.53 -10.47
CA ILE A 192 4.30 -8.26 -10.17
C ILE A 192 4.50 -6.75 -10.03
N MET A 193 5.05 -6.32 -8.91
CA MET A 193 5.59 -4.97 -8.74
C MET A 193 6.92 -4.89 -9.48
N VAL A 194 6.93 -4.17 -10.60
CA VAL A 194 8.04 -4.09 -11.56
C VAL A 194 8.85 -2.80 -11.41
N THR A 195 8.75 -2.13 -10.26
CA THR A 195 9.50 -0.89 -10.01
C THR A 195 11.00 -1.20 -9.83
N PRO A 196 11.91 -0.28 -10.19
CA PRO A 196 13.33 -0.59 -10.36
C PRO A 196 14.03 -1.17 -9.13
N ARG A 197 13.82 -0.58 -7.94
CA ARG A 197 14.46 -1.06 -6.70
C ARG A 197 13.81 -2.34 -6.20
N VAL A 198 12.48 -2.46 -6.32
CA VAL A 198 11.77 -3.71 -5.97
C VAL A 198 12.29 -4.86 -6.85
N GLN A 199 12.42 -4.64 -8.15
CA GLN A 199 12.99 -5.62 -9.06
C GLN A 199 14.43 -5.97 -8.66
N GLN A 200 15.29 -4.98 -8.43
CA GLN A 200 16.67 -5.20 -8.01
C GLN A 200 16.78 -6.00 -6.71
N GLU A 201 15.99 -5.66 -5.69
CA GLU A 201 16.01 -6.35 -4.40
C GLU A 201 15.43 -7.77 -4.51
N ALA A 202 14.42 -8.00 -5.34
CA ALA A 202 13.90 -9.33 -5.61
C ALA A 202 14.94 -10.21 -6.34
N GLN A 203 15.58 -9.68 -7.38
CA GLN A 203 16.66 -10.37 -8.11
C GLN A 203 17.84 -10.72 -7.17
N ARG A 204 18.24 -9.76 -6.33
CA ARG A 204 19.29 -9.95 -5.32
C ARG A 204 18.91 -11.01 -4.29
N HIS A 205 17.68 -10.95 -3.76
CA HIS A 205 17.19 -11.86 -2.73
C HIS A 205 17.17 -13.30 -3.23
N PHE A 206 16.56 -13.57 -4.38
CA PHE A 206 16.44 -14.92 -4.92
C PHE A 206 17.69 -15.40 -5.67
N ASN A 207 18.67 -14.54 -5.93
CA ASN A 207 19.79 -14.80 -6.85
C ASN A 207 19.29 -15.21 -8.25
N CYS A 208 18.42 -14.38 -8.82
CA CYS A 208 17.80 -14.60 -10.13
C CYS A 208 17.80 -13.29 -10.93
N SER A 209 18.72 -13.12 -11.88
CA SER A 209 18.84 -11.89 -12.70
C SER A 209 17.64 -11.63 -13.60
N ASP A 210 16.93 -12.69 -13.99
CA ASP A 210 15.86 -12.61 -14.98
C ASP A 210 14.49 -12.37 -14.33
N LEU A 211 14.46 -12.11 -13.02
CA LEU A 211 13.22 -11.87 -12.30
C LEU A 211 12.65 -10.49 -12.67
N GLU A 212 11.36 -10.45 -12.97
CA GLU A 212 10.66 -9.29 -13.50
C GLU A 212 10.35 -8.25 -12.41
N GLY A 213 10.30 -8.68 -11.15
CA GLY A 213 9.91 -7.88 -10.00
C GLY A 213 9.61 -8.75 -8.78
N ALA A 214 8.79 -8.24 -7.87
CA ALA A 214 8.28 -9.03 -6.75
C ALA A 214 6.78 -9.30 -6.90
N GLU A 215 6.36 -10.54 -6.68
CA GLU A 215 4.95 -10.93 -6.74
C GLU A 215 4.16 -10.31 -5.58
N LEU A 216 3.01 -9.76 -5.91
CA LEU A 216 1.99 -9.30 -4.98
C LEU A 216 0.98 -10.43 -4.75
N GLU A 217 0.41 -10.46 -3.55
CA GLU A 217 -0.62 -11.41 -3.16
C GLU A 217 -1.80 -11.39 -4.15
N ASN A 218 -2.26 -12.57 -4.55
CA ASN A 218 -3.34 -12.76 -5.51
C ASN A 218 -4.59 -13.45 -4.90
N GLN A 219 -4.56 -13.75 -3.60
CA GLN A 219 -5.68 -14.35 -2.85
C GLN A 219 -6.24 -13.40 -1.77
N GLY A 220 -7.23 -13.85 -0.99
CA GLY A 220 -7.78 -13.11 0.16
C GLY A 220 -8.74 -11.95 -0.15
N GLY A 221 -8.98 -11.63 -1.43
CA GLY A 221 -9.92 -10.58 -1.87
C GLY A 221 -9.33 -9.17 -1.80
N ASP A 222 -10.18 -8.13 -1.97
CA ASP A 222 -9.73 -6.73 -2.15
C ASP A 222 -8.93 -6.15 -0.97
N GLY A 223 -9.06 -6.72 0.24
CA GLY A 223 -8.30 -6.31 1.42
C GLY A 223 -6.88 -6.88 1.48
N THR A 224 -6.62 -7.98 0.75
CA THR A 224 -5.37 -8.73 0.81
C THR A 224 -4.61 -8.69 -0.52
N ALA A 225 -5.32 -8.91 -1.63
CA ALA A 225 -4.74 -8.93 -2.96
C ALA A 225 -4.21 -7.54 -3.34
N PHE A 226 -3.05 -7.49 -3.99
CA PHE A 226 -2.30 -6.28 -4.34
C PHE A 226 -1.79 -5.42 -3.17
N THR A 227 -2.33 -5.55 -1.97
CA THR A 227 -1.92 -4.76 -0.79
C THR A 227 -0.80 -5.42 0.00
N HIS A 228 -0.40 -6.64 -0.38
CA HIS A 228 0.62 -7.43 0.30
C HIS A 228 1.57 -8.10 -0.69
N TRP A 229 2.73 -8.53 -0.20
CA TRP A 229 3.62 -9.45 -0.92
C TRP A 229 3.04 -10.86 -0.97
N GLU A 230 3.32 -11.58 -2.06
CA GLU A 230 2.95 -12.98 -2.25
C GLU A 230 3.56 -13.86 -1.16
N LYS A 231 2.71 -14.42 -0.30
CA LYS A 231 3.17 -15.17 0.88
C LYS A 231 4.01 -16.38 0.51
N ARG A 232 3.72 -17.06 -0.61
CA ARG A 232 4.52 -18.20 -1.08
C ARG A 232 6.01 -17.84 -1.21
N LEU A 233 6.30 -16.65 -1.72
CA LEU A 233 7.66 -16.20 -2.02
C LEU A 233 8.37 -15.53 -0.86
N PHE A 234 7.60 -14.90 0.04
CA PHE A 234 8.17 -14.01 1.05
C PHE A 234 7.84 -14.43 2.48
N GLU A 235 6.96 -15.42 2.69
CA GLU A 235 6.58 -16.04 3.97
C GLU A 235 6.49 -15.08 5.16
N ASN A 236 7.55 -14.93 5.96
CA ASN A 236 7.60 -14.05 7.12
C ASN A 236 8.04 -12.60 6.83
N GLU A 237 8.06 -12.15 5.57
CA GLU A 237 8.16 -10.72 5.27
C GLU A 237 6.96 -10.00 5.89
N ALA A 238 7.23 -8.88 6.55
CA ALA A 238 6.28 -8.17 7.39
C ALA A 238 5.03 -7.70 6.65
N MET A 239 5.07 -7.52 5.32
CA MET A 239 3.96 -7.09 4.46
C MET A 239 3.31 -8.23 3.68
N THR A 240 3.36 -9.47 4.17
CA THR A 240 2.52 -10.57 3.65
C THR A 240 1.11 -10.52 4.26
N GLY A 241 0.10 -11.02 3.53
CA GLY A 241 -1.32 -10.79 3.85
C GLY A 241 -1.91 -11.58 5.03
N THR A 242 -1.09 -12.27 5.81
CA THR A 242 -1.51 -13.02 6.99
C THR A 242 -0.42 -12.96 8.05
N HIS A 243 -0.83 -12.90 9.32
CA HIS A 243 0.09 -12.82 10.44
C HIS A 243 1.11 -13.97 10.43
N THR A 244 2.39 -13.63 10.56
CA THR A 244 3.53 -14.55 10.60
C THR A 244 4.25 -14.43 11.93
N GLN A 245 4.85 -15.54 12.37
CA GLN A 245 5.78 -15.47 13.49
C GLN A 245 7.10 -14.85 13.02
N ASN A 246 7.68 -13.98 13.83
CA ASN A 246 8.94 -13.29 13.53
C ASN A 246 8.91 -12.52 12.18
N PRO A 247 8.02 -11.50 12.06
CA PRO A 247 7.90 -10.69 10.86
C PRO A 247 9.18 -9.91 10.58
N VAL A 248 9.60 -9.91 9.32
CA VAL A 248 10.85 -9.31 8.84
C VAL A 248 10.56 -8.07 8.01
N TYR A 249 11.03 -6.91 8.46
CA TYR A 249 10.99 -5.67 7.69
C TYR A 249 12.16 -5.61 6.72
N SER A 250 11.97 -6.24 5.57
CA SER A 250 13.06 -6.52 4.64
C SER A 250 13.40 -5.32 3.74
N ARG A 251 14.51 -5.46 3.03
CA ARG A 251 14.92 -4.53 1.95
C ARG A 251 13.86 -4.41 0.85
N LEU A 252 13.00 -5.42 0.67
CA LEU A 252 11.97 -5.42 -0.35
C LEU A 252 10.87 -4.39 -0.07
N THR A 253 10.33 -4.38 1.15
CA THR A 253 9.32 -3.39 1.58
C THR A 253 9.89 -1.97 1.59
N LEU A 254 11.14 -1.81 2.03
CA LEU A 254 11.83 -0.53 1.95
C LEU A 254 12.01 -0.06 0.50
N ALA A 255 12.33 -0.96 -0.42
CA ALA A 255 12.43 -0.65 -1.84
C ALA A 255 11.10 -0.21 -2.45
N LEU A 256 9.98 -0.83 -2.08
CA LEU A 256 8.66 -0.38 -2.52
C LEU A 256 8.36 1.04 -2.04
N LEU A 257 8.67 1.35 -0.79
CA LEU A 257 8.48 2.71 -0.27
C LEU A 257 9.41 3.71 -0.97
N GLU A 258 10.66 3.37 -1.26
CA GLU A 258 11.54 4.27 -2.02
C GLU A 258 11.06 4.45 -3.47
N ASP A 259 10.65 3.37 -4.15
CA ASP A 259 10.10 3.40 -5.50
C ASP A 259 8.72 4.07 -5.62
N SER A 260 8.08 4.40 -4.50
CA SER A 260 6.91 5.29 -4.50
C SER A 260 7.26 6.70 -4.98
N GLY A 261 8.54 7.08 -4.87
CA GLY A 261 9.04 8.43 -5.13
C GLY A 261 8.81 9.41 -3.96
N TRP A 262 8.34 8.93 -2.81
CA TRP A 262 8.01 9.77 -1.65
C TRP A 262 9.04 9.72 -0.52
N TYR A 263 9.82 8.66 -0.46
CA TYR A 263 10.74 8.39 0.64
C TYR A 263 12.13 8.06 0.11
N LYS A 264 13.13 8.23 0.97
CA LYS A 264 14.48 7.68 0.77
C LYS A 264 14.71 6.65 1.86
N ALA A 265 14.86 5.38 1.51
CA ALA A 265 14.97 4.33 2.49
C ALA A 265 16.39 4.22 3.06
N ASN A 266 16.49 3.97 4.36
CA ASN A 266 17.74 3.56 4.99
C ASN A 266 17.84 2.04 4.99
N TYR A 267 18.42 1.47 3.94
CA TYR A 267 18.55 0.02 3.80
C TYR A 267 19.48 -0.64 4.85
N SER A 268 20.28 0.12 5.60
CA SER A 268 21.06 -0.43 6.72
C SER A 268 20.20 -0.80 7.93
N ALA A 269 18.97 -0.28 8.00
CA ALA A 269 17.99 -0.63 9.02
C ALA A 269 17.12 -1.85 8.62
N ALA A 270 17.30 -2.36 7.41
CA ALA A 270 16.54 -3.51 6.94
C ALA A 270 16.96 -4.79 7.64
N GLU A 271 15.97 -5.61 7.97
CA GLU A 271 16.19 -6.94 8.50
C GLU A 271 16.48 -7.94 7.36
N GLU A 272 17.16 -9.03 7.69
CA GLU A 272 17.54 -10.04 6.71
C GLU A 272 16.43 -11.07 6.54
N LEU A 273 15.76 -11.06 5.38
CA LEU A 273 14.81 -12.11 5.01
C LEU A 273 15.60 -13.36 4.58
N LEU A 274 15.40 -14.47 5.29
CA LEU A 274 16.07 -15.74 4.98
C LEU A 274 15.24 -16.63 4.07
N TRP A 275 13.92 -16.58 4.18
CA TRP A 275 13.02 -17.36 3.35
C TRP A 275 13.23 -17.07 1.86
N GLY A 276 13.42 -18.10 1.04
CA GLY A 276 13.63 -17.94 -0.40
C GLY A 276 15.02 -17.46 -0.83
N ARG A 277 15.88 -17.05 0.11
CA ARG A 277 17.15 -16.42 -0.22
C ARG A 277 18.06 -17.34 -1.02
N HIS A 278 18.55 -16.84 -2.16
CA HIS A 278 19.43 -17.52 -3.11
C HIS A 278 18.87 -18.87 -3.64
N LEU A 279 17.57 -19.12 -3.55
CA LEU A 279 16.96 -20.37 -4.04
C LEU A 279 16.77 -20.42 -5.56
N GLY A 280 17.05 -19.33 -6.26
CA GLY A 280 17.11 -19.23 -7.72
C GLY A 280 15.77 -18.98 -8.40
N CYS A 281 15.81 -18.84 -9.72
CA CYS A 281 14.62 -18.54 -10.53
C CYS A 281 13.55 -19.64 -10.47
N GLU A 282 13.94 -20.92 -10.29
CA GLU A 282 12.96 -22.01 -10.15
C GLU A 282 12.07 -21.79 -8.91
N PHE A 283 12.63 -21.34 -7.79
CA PHE A 283 11.83 -21.05 -6.59
C PHE A 283 10.88 -19.88 -6.83
N ALA A 284 11.40 -18.82 -7.44
CA ALA A 284 10.65 -17.59 -7.65
C ALA A 284 9.50 -17.77 -8.66
N LYS A 285 9.77 -18.42 -9.80
CA LYS A 285 8.86 -18.44 -10.97
C LYS A 285 7.97 -19.67 -11.08
N LYS A 286 8.26 -20.76 -10.35
CA LYS A 286 7.52 -22.03 -10.46
C LYS A 286 6.64 -22.30 -9.24
N SER A 287 5.74 -23.27 -9.40
CA SER A 287 4.92 -23.75 -8.28
C SER A 287 5.78 -24.44 -7.22
N CYS A 288 5.30 -24.44 -5.97
CA CYS A 288 5.97 -25.13 -4.86
C CYS A 288 6.19 -26.61 -5.18
N GLY A 289 5.19 -27.25 -5.81
CA GLY A 289 5.25 -28.64 -6.19
C GLY A 289 6.33 -28.93 -7.24
N GLU A 290 6.46 -28.07 -8.25
CA GLU A 290 7.50 -28.21 -9.27
C GLU A 290 8.88 -28.02 -8.67
N TRP A 291 9.06 -26.98 -7.84
CA TRP A 291 10.34 -26.71 -7.20
C TRP A 291 10.80 -27.86 -6.30
N ILE A 292 9.89 -28.43 -5.49
CA ILE A 292 10.18 -29.59 -4.64
C ILE A 292 10.55 -30.81 -5.50
N ARG A 293 9.81 -31.07 -6.59
CA ARG A 293 10.09 -32.19 -7.49
C ARG A 293 11.48 -32.08 -8.12
N ASN A 294 11.80 -30.93 -8.72
CA ASN A 294 13.08 -30.69 -9.39
C ASN A 294 14.28 -30.79 -8.42
N ARG A 295 14.07 -30.49 -7.14
CA ARG A 295 15.09 -30.63 -6.08
C ARG A 295 15.29 -32.07 -5.59
N ARG A 296 14.28 -32.94 -5.70
CA ARG A 296 14.39 -34.37 -5.34
C ARG A 296 15.09 -35.20 -6.42
N GLU A 297 15.09 -34.71 -7.66
CA GLU A 297 15.69 -35.37 -8.82
C GLU A 297 17.17 -35.00 -9.05
N LYS A 298 17.70 -34.02 -8.30
CA LYS A 298 19.10 -33.57 -8.30
C LYS A 298 19.85 -34.15 -7.11
#